data_AF-A0AAE1JVI4-F1
#
_entry.id   AF-A0AAE1JVI4-F1
#
_cell.length_a   1.000
_cell.length_b   1.000
_cell.length_c   1.000
_cell.angle_alpha   90.00
_cell.angle_beta   90.00
_cell.angle_gamma   90.00
#
_symmetry.space_group_name_H-M   'P 1'
#
loop_
_entity.id
_entity.type
_entity.pdbx_description
1 polymer ?
#
loop_
_entity_poly.entity_id
_entity_poly.type
_entity_poly.pdbx_seq_one_letter_code
_entity_poly.pdbx_strand_id
1 'polypeptide(L)'
;MINVTNPVIIDQEYCPWNQCSKQTPSKVKISKVSFNNIRGTSTTKEGMILVCSSGVPCEEVKLANINLRFQGTPATATCKNIKPQVFGNVPICTP
;
A
#
# COMPACT_ATOMS: atom_id res chain seq x y z
N MET A 1 2.38 11.71 -10.75
CA MET A 1 2.81 12.07 -9.38
C MET A 1 4.29 12.41 -9.41
N ILE A 2 4.71 13.51 -8.77
CA ILE A 2 6.09 13.97 -8.76
C ILE A 2 6.50 14.26 -7.31
N ASN A 3 7.54 13.58 -6.82
CA ASN A 3 8.14 13.76 -5.51
C ASN A 3 7.13 13.70 -4.35
N VAL A 4 6.21 12.72 -4.41
CA VAL A 4 5.24 12.44 -3.35
C VAL A 4 5.88 11.49 -2.33
N THR A 5 5.63 11.62 -1.03
CA THR A 5 6.20 10.72 -0.02
C THR A 5 5.88 9.25 -0.31
N ASN A 6 4.61 8.86 -0.23
CA ASN A 6 4.15 7.51 -0.58
C ASN A 6 2.94 7.66 -1.54
N PRO A 7 3.16 7.54 -2.85
CA PRO A 7 2.11 7.64 -3.87
C PRO A 7 0.83 6.81 -3.65
N VAL A 8 0.91 5.66 -2.97
CA VAL A 8 -0.23 4.76 -2.72
C VAL A 8 -0.24 4.32 -1.25
N ILE A 9 -1.36 4.53 -0.54
CA ILE A 9 -1.52 4.13 0.86
C ILE A 9 -2.89 3.46 1.08
N ILE A 10 -2.88 2.26 1.67
CA ILE A 10 -3.97 1.70 2.48
C ILE A 10 -3.41 1.58 3.90
N ASP A 11 -4.05 2.22 4.87
CA ASP A 11 -3.65 2.16 6.28
C ASP A 11 -4.87 1.86 7.17
N GLN A 12 -5.02 0.59 7.54
CA GLN A 12 -6.03 0.14 8.51
C GLN A 12 -5.52 0.16 9.96
N GLU A 13 -4.28 0.62 10.20
CA GLU A 13 -3.70 0.86 11.52
C GLU A 13 -3.58 2.36 11.83
N TYR A 14 -4.30 3.18 11.05
CA TYR A 14 -4.31 4.62 11.18
C TYR A 14 -4.73 5.03 12.61
N CYS A 15 -3.87 5.80 13.25
CA CYS A 15 -4.04 6.23 14.62
C CYS A 15 -3.81 7.74 14.72
N PRO A 16 -4.88 8.56 14.67
CA PRO A 16 -4.76 10.00 14.82
C PRO A 16 -4.00 10.32 16.10
N TRP A 17 -2.93 11.10 15.99
CA TRP A 17 -2.19 11.65 17.14
C TRP A 17 -1.64 10.58 18.11
N ASN A 18 -1.60 9.32 17.69
CA ASN A 18 -1.32 8.16 18.53
C ASN A 18 -2.26 8.02 19.75
N GLN A 19 -3.46 8.61 19.70
CA GLN A 19 -4.47 8.56 20.77
C GLN A 19 -5.46 7.40 20.59
N CYS A 20 -4.97 6.25 20.14
CA CYS A 20 -5.78 5.06 19.91
C CYS A 20 -5.02 3.78 20.29
N SER A 21 -5.76 2.71 20.60
CA SER A 21 -5.16 1.39 20.81
C SER A 21 -5.03 0.65 19.48
N LYS A 22 -3.79 0.32 19.10
CA LYS A 22 -3.52 -0.58 17.96
C LYS A 22 -3.70 -2.07 18.31
N GLN A 23 -4.03 -2.40 19.56
CA GLN A 23 -4.28 -3.79 19.97
C GLN A 23 -5.60 -4.32 19.42
N THR A 24 -6.59 -3.43 19.22
CA THR A 24 -7.86 -3.79 18.60
C THR A 24 -7.78 -3.53 17.10
N PRO A 25 -7.79 -4.58 16.26
CA PRO A 25 -7.71 -4.40 14.82
C PRO A 25 -8.96 -3.71 14.26
N SER A 26 -8.80 -2.94 13.18
CA SER A 26 -9.92 -2.31 12.48
C SER A 26 -10.92 -3.37 12.00
N LYS A 27 -12.21 -3.09 12.19
CA LYS A 27 -13.32 -3.94 11.72
C LYS A 27 -13.85 -3.55 10.33
N VAL A 28 -13.25 -2.52 9.71
CA VAL A 28 -13.64 -2.07 8.38
C VAL A 28 -13.18 -3.09 7.34
N LYS A 29 -14.12 -3.59 6.53
CA LYS A 29 -13.77 -4.46 5.41
C LYS A 29 -13.39 -3.62 4.20
N ILE A 30 -12.17 -3.81 3.70
CA ILE A 30 -11.72 -3.29 2.40
C ILE A 30 -11.65 -4.46 1.45
N SER A 31 -12.42 -4.40 0.35
CA SER A 31 -12.36 -5.41 -0.70
C SER A 31 -12.57 -4.83 -2.09
N LYS A 32 -12.15 -5.57 -3.12
CA LYS A 32 -12.36 -5.23 -4.54
C LYS A 32 -11.76 -3.89 -4.97
N VAL A 33 -10.65 -3.50 -4.34
CA VAL A 33 -9.89 -2.29 -4.69
C VAL A 33 -8.99 -2.57 -5.90
N SER A 34 -8.89 -1.62 -6.83
CA SER A 34 -8.00 -1.75 -7.99
C SER A 34 -7.12 -0.51 -8.16
N PHE A 35 -5.81 -0.72 -8.24
CA PHE A 35 -4.82 0.32 -8.55
C PHE A 35 -4.20 0.01 -9.92
N ASN A 36 -4.45 0.89 -10.90
CA ASN A 36 -4.14 0.63 -12.30
C ASN A 36 -3.34 1.78 -12.94
N ASN A 37 -2.28 1.44 -13.69
CA ASN A 37 -1.50 2.37 -14.52
C ASN A 37 -0.96 3.60 -13.77
N ILE A 38 -0.45 3.37 -12.56
CA ILE A 38 0.09 4.42 -11.70
C ILE A 38 1.56 4.67 -12.05
N ARG A 39 1.93 5.93 -12.32
CA ARG A 39 3.30 6.32 -12.68
C ARG A 39 3.76 7.57 -11.94
N GLY A 40 5.03 7.60 -11.54
CA GLY A 40 5.61 8.79 -10.91
C GLY A 40 6.85 8.52 -10.06
N THR A 41 7.22 9.52 -9.27
CA THR A 41 8.35 9.44 -8.33
C THR A 41 7.90 9.54 -6.88
N SER A 42 8.57 8.79 -6.01
CA SER A 42 8.44 8.86 -4.55
C SER A 42 9.66 9.52 -3.91
N THR A 43 9.47 10.16 -2.75
CA THR A 43 10.59 10.66 -1.92
C THR A 43 11.03 9.68 -0.85
N THR A 44 10.32 8.55 -0.68
CA THR A 44 10.74 7.39 0.12
C THR A 44 10.93 6.16 -0.75
N LYS A 45 11.70 5.19 -0.26
CA LYS A 45 11.92 3.90 -0.92
C LYS A 45 10.60 3.11 -1.03
N GLU A 46 9.82 3.10 0.04
CA GLU A 46 8.49 2.51 0.12
C GLU A 46 7.49 3.44 -0.59
N GLY A 47 7.44 3.39 -1.92
CA GLY A 47 6.49 4.21 -2.68
C GLY A 47 5.03 3.78 -2.50
N MET A 48 4.80 2.58 -1.97
CA MET A 48 3.47 2.03 -1.72
C MET A 48 3.39 1.42 -0.31
N ILE A 49 2.30 1.69 0.40
CA ILE A 49 2.04 1.13 1.73
C ILE A 49 0.66 0.48 1.68
N LEU A 50 0.58 -0.82 1.93
CA LEU A 50 -0.65 -1.61 1.96
C LEU A 50 -0.74 -2.33 3.30
N VAL A 51 -1.11 -1.60 4.35
CA VAL A 51 -1.25 -2.11 5.71
C VAL A 51 -2.73 -2.36 6.00
N CYS A 52 -3.11 -3.63 6.01
CA CYS A 52 -4.47 -4.06 6.29
C CYS A 52 -4.61 -4.63 7.71
N SER A 53 -5.84 -4.68 8.18
CA SER A 53 -6.23 -5.16 9.51
C SER A 53 -5.93 -6.65 9.64
N SER A 54 -5.36 -7.06 10.77
CA SER A 54 -5.16 -8.48 11.09
C SER A 54 -6.48 -9.19 11.41
N GLY A 55 -7.48 -8.46 11.93
CA GLY A 55 -8.80 -9.01 12.23
C GLY A 55 -9.73 -9.06 11.03
N VAL A 56 -9.56 -8.14 10.07
CA VAL A 56 -10.35 -8.07 8.83
C VAL A 56 -9.41 -7.78 7.64
N PRO A 57 -8.68 -8.79 7.13
CA PRO A 57 -7.73 -8.61 6.03
C PRO A 57 -8.37 -8.04 4.76
N CYS A 58 -7.55 -7.33 3.97
CA CYS A 58 -7.95 -6.84 2.66
C CYS A 58 -8.09 -8.00 1.67
N GLU A 59 -9.17 -7.99 0.88
CA GLU A 59 -9.48 -9.04 -0.10
C GLU A 59 -9.67 -8.48 -1.50
N GLU A 60 -9.35 -9.28 -2.52
CA GLU A 60 -9.57 -8.93 -3.93
C GLU A 60 -8.92 -7.59 -4.34
N VAL A 61 -7.79 -7.23 -3.74
CA VAL A 61 -7.03 -6.04 -4.14
C VAL A 61 -6.23 -6.34 -5.39
N LYS A 62 -6.40 -5.53 -6.44
CA LYS A 62 -5.72 -5.67 -7.73
C LYS A 62 -4.67 -4.58 -7.91
N LEU A 63 -3.47 -4.98 -8.29
CA LEU A 63 -2.35 -4.09 -8.61
C LEU A 63 -1.95 -4.35 -10.06
N ALA A 64 -2.11 -3.35 -10.94
CA ALA A 64 -1.76 -3.50 -12.34
C ALA A 64 -0.93 -2.32 -12.86
N ASN A 65 0.23 -2.64 -13.46
CA ASN A 65 1.09 -1.66 -14.15
C ASN A 65 1.42 -0.42 -13.31
N ILE A 66 1.96 -0.64 -12.11
CA ILE A 66 2.40 0.40 -11.19
C ILE A 66 3.92 0.61 -11.36
N ASN A 67 4.33 1.78 -11.83
CA ASN A 67 5.71 2.16 -12.06
C ASN A 67 6.06 3.40 -11.23
N LEU A 68 6.46 3.16 -9.98
CA LEU A 68 6.93 4.18 -9.06
C LEU A 68 8.45 4.09 -8.93
N ARG A 69 9.12 5.24 -8.89
CA ARG A 69 10.57 5.30 -8.74
C ARG A 69 11.01 6.14 -7.55
N PHE A 70 11.96 5.62 -6.79
CA PHE A 70 12.69 6.33 -5.75
C PHE A 70 14.12 6.55 -6.22
N GLN A 71 14.54 7.81 -6.34
CA GLN A 71 15.91 8.19 -6.76
C GLN A 71 16.36 7.46 -8.05
N GLY A 72 15.46 7.34 -9.03
CA GLY A 72 15.73 6.69 -10.32
C GLY A 72 15.60 5.16 -10.32
N THR A 73 15.56 4.51 -9.14
CA THR A 73 15.36 3.06 -8.97
C THR A 73 13.89 2.71 -8.72
N PRO A 74 13.44 1.47 -9.01
CA PRO A 74 12.08 1.06 -8.67
C PRO A 74 11.79 1.19 -7.18
N ALA A 75 10.67 1.81 -6.83
CA ALA A 75 10.20 1.87 -5.45
C ALA A 75 9.69 0.49 -4.98
N THR A 76 9.67 0.28 -3.66
CA THR A 76 9.16 -0.93 -3.01
C THR A 76 7.77 -0.69 -2.40
N ALA A 77 7.15 -1.76 -1.89
CA ALA A 77 5.91 -1.70 -1.15
C ALA A 77 6.01 -2.37 0.22
N THR A 78 5.42 -1.76 1.24
CA THR A 78 5.13 -2.45 2.51
C THR A 78 3.78 -3.12 2.40
N CYS A 79 3.68 -4.42 2.72
CA CYS A 79 2.43 -5.17 2.59
C CYS A 79 2.15 -5.98 3.86
N LYS A 80 1.00 -5.74 4.51
CA LYS A 80 0.58 -6.44 5.74
C LYS A 80 -0.89 -6.87 5.63
N ASN A 81 -1.17 -8.14 5.98
CA ASN A 81 -2.52 -8.73 5.96
C ASN A 81 -3.28 -8.54 4.63
N ILE A 82 -2.55 -8.68 3.52
CA ILE A 82 -3.07 -8.51 2.16
C ILE A 82 -2.39 -9.49 1.21
N LYS A 83 -3.14 -10.04 0.26
CA LYS A 83 -2.63 -10.87 -0.84
C LYS A 83 -3.14 -10.29 -2.16
N PRO A 84 -2.44 -9.30 -2.73
CA PRO A 84 -2.93 -8.63 -3.93
C PRO A 84 -2.80 -9.52 -5.17
N GLN A 85 -3.74 -9.38 -6.09
CA GLN A 85 -3.64 -9.91 -7.44
C GLN A 85 -2.77 -8.96 -8.27
N VAL A 86 -1.65 -9.48 -8.79
CA VAL A 86 -0.64 -8.67 -9.49
C VAL A 86 -0.70 -8.90 -10.99
N PHE A 87 -0.72 -7.82 -11.76
CA PHE A 87 -0.72 -7.85 -13.22
C PHE A 87 0.34 -6.89 -13.78
N GLY A 88 1.34 -7.42 -14.47
CA GLY A 88 2.45 -6.62 -15.03
C GLY A 88 3.42 -6.11 -13.97
N ASN A 89 4.07 -4.98 -14.24
CA ASN A 89 5.08 -4.42 -13.33
C ASN A 89 4.41 -3.75 -12.12
N VAL A 90 4.81 -4.12 -10.91
CA VAL A 90 4.36 -3.50 -9.66
C VAL A 90 5.52 -3.42 -8.65
N PRO A 91 5.50 -2.48 -7.69
CA PRO A 91 6.47 -2.47 -6.58
C PRO A 91 6.44 -3.78 -5.79
N ILE A 92 7.62 -4.28 -5.43
CA ILE A 92 7.77 -5.54 -4.69
C ILE A 92 7.30 -5.35 -3.24
N CYS A 93 6.40 -6.23 -2.77
CA CYS A 93 6.03 -6.31 -1.37
C CYS A 93 7.20 -6.86 -0.54
N THR A 94 7.70 -6.05 0.39
CA THR A 94 8.63 -6.50 1.44
C THR A 94 7.84 -6.91 2.70
N PRO A 95 8.28 -7.95 3.42
CA PRO A 95 7.72 -8.32 4.71
C PRO A 95 7.82 -7.20 5.74
#